data_AF-A0A7C3E8W5-F1
#
_entry.id   AF-A0A7C3E8W5-F1
#
_cell.length_a   1.000
_cell.length_b   1.000
_cell.length_c   1.000
_cell.angle_alpha   90.00
_cell.angle_beta   90.00
_cell.angle_gamma   90.00
#
_symmetry.space_group_name_H-M   'P 1'
#
loop_
_entity.id
_entity.type
_entity.pdbx_description
1 polymer ?
#
loop_
_entity_poly.entity_id
_entity_poly.type
_entity_poly.pdbx_seq_one_letter_code
_entity_poly.pdbx_strand_id
1 'polypeptide(L)'
;MNTMKRFVQILLATLLLCILPAALFSFDWPIPNGRALTNFSLNDNGEAERGILFISDTSVFPADAGELLFVGSNKTGGTFFHPLGNWVALQHQDSLIGIYGHLSDLGSNSIPSLAEKATPIAKAGVSGWANSPQLQFTVYDRKTSGYVNPQLLINMTDSKPPLIKQIILVSRDGQRVPLGQTKVVRQGSYRVYIDAVDGADMFGNNQVAPYQFRLFMNGSLQGLLELDLLSAKNGKLQVGLRKEQSTAQIYQVDGTYLIGELQLNRGKALCEVIVTDTAGNEKSQTYQLMVE
;
A
#
# COMPACT_ATOMS: atom_id res chain seq x y z
N MET A 1 17.67 -19.12 -54.71
CA MET A 1 16.53 -19.52 -53.86
C MET A 1 16.90 -19.89 -52.41
N ASN A 2 18.17 -20.25 -52.10
CA ASN A 2 18.61 -20.58 -50.74
C ASN A 2 18.95 -19.38 -49.83
N THR A 3 19.33 -18.24 -50.40
CA THR A 3 19.69 -17.03 -49.64
C THR A 3 18.48 -16.33 -49.03
N MET A 4 17.36 -16.28 -49.74
CA MET A 4 16.12 -15.66 -49.26
C MET A 4 15.49 -16.46 -48.10
N LYS A 5 15.58 -17.79 -48.12
CA LYS A 5 15.13 -18.66 -47.02
C LYS A 5 15.96 -18.47 -45.74
N ARG A 6 17.29 -18.32 -45.87
CA ARG A 6 18.16 -18.01 -44.73
C ARG A 6 17.89 -16.62 -44.13
N PHE A 7 17.61 -15.63 -44.97
CA PHE A 7 17.28 -14.28 -44.49
C PHE A 7 15.96 -14.25 -43.72
N VAL A 8 14.94 -14.94 -44.20
CA VAL A 8 13.64 -15.06 -43.50
C VAL A 8 13.76 -15.87 -42.21
N GLN A 9 14.58 -16.92 -42.17
CA GLN A 9 14.84 -17.70 -40.95
C GLN A 9 15.59 -16.90 -39.89
N ILE A 10 16.56 -16.07 -40.29
CA ILE A 10 17.28 -15.17 -39.37
C ILE A 10 16.34 -14.09 -38.84
N LEU A 11 15.50 -13.50 -39.70
CA LEU A 11 14.51 -12.48 -39.32
C LEU A 11 13.48 -13.04 -38.32
N LEU A 12 12.97 -14.26 -38.54
CA LEU A 12 12.07 -14.95 -37.61
C LEU A 12 12.75 -15.29 -36.28
N ALA A 13 14.02 -15.69 -36.29
CA ALA A 13 14.76 -15.98 -35.06
C ALA A 13 15.03 -14.71 -34.22
N THR A 14 15.32 -13.57 -34.86
CA THR A 14 15.42 -12.28 -34.17
C THR A 14 14.07 -11.77 -33.66
N LEU A 15 12.97 -12.00 -34.38
CA LEU A 15 11.64 -11.63 -33.92
C LEU A 15 11.20 -12.50 -32.73
N LEU A 16 11.56 -13.79 -32.71
CA LEU A 16 11.29 -14.69 -31.58
C LEU A 16 12.12 -14.35 -30.32
N LEU A 17 13.36 -13.87 -30.49
CA LEU A 17 14.22 -13.46 -29.37
C LEU A 17 13.75 -12.14 -28.72
N CYS A 18 13.06 -11.28 -29.46
CA CYS A 18 12.46 -10.05 -28.94
C CYS A 18 11.07 -10.24 -28.30
N ILE A 19 10.52 -11.46 -28.31
CA ILE A 19 9.27 -11.84 -27.62
C ILE A 19 9.59 -12.81 -26.46
N LEU A 20 10.81 -12.80 -25.94
CA LEU A 20 10.96 -13.15 -24.53
C LEU A 20 10.15 -12.09 -23.79
N PRO A 21 9.07 -12.45 -23.06
CA PRO A 21 8.57 -11.52 -22.08
C PRO A 21 9.79 -11.25 -21.20
N ALA A 22 10.33 -10.02 -21.26
CA ALA A 22 10.91 -9.45 -20.08
C ALA A 22 9.78 -9.62 -19.07
N ALA A 23 9.86 -10.66 -18.25
CA ALA A 23 9.08 -10.74 -17.04
C ALA A 23 9.52 -9.49 -16.29
N LEU A 24 8.81 -8.39 -16.54
CA LEU A 24 8.96 -7.16 -15.81
C LEU A 24 8.84 -7.61 -14.37
N PHE A 25 9.97 -7.51 -13.66
CA PHE A 25 10.14 -8.04 -12.32
C PHE A 25 9.02 -7.46 -11.45
N SER A 26 7.98 -8.27 -11.27
CA SER A 26 6.90 -8.01 -10.34
C SER A 26 7.19 -8.89 -9.15
N PHE A 27 7.08 -8.31 -7.96
CA PHE A 27 6.96 -9.11 -6.77
C PHE A 27 5.75 -10.04 -6.93
N ASP A 28 5.83 -11.21 -6.31
CA ASP A 28 4.68 -12.07 -6.06
C ASP A 28 4.26 -11.93 -4.60
N TRP A 29 3.02 -12.32 -4.32
CA TRP A 29 2.57 -12.45 -2.95
C TRP A 29 3.37 -13.53 -2.21
N PRO A 30 3.90 -13.25 -1.01
CA PRO A 30 4.72 -14.20 -0.27
C PRO A 30 3.90 -15.36 0.30
N ILE A 31 2.57 -15.27 0.25
CA ILE A 31 1.64 -16.35 0.55
C ILE A 31 0.77 -16.58 -0.69
N PRO A 32 1.07 -17.62 -1.49
CA PRO A 32 0.24 -17.99 -2.63
C PRO A 32 -1.22 -18.24 -2.18
N ASN A 33 -2.17 -17.56 -2.82
CA ASN A 33 -3.60 -17.60 -2.47
C ASN A 33 -3.93 -17.19 -1.02
N GLY A 34 -3.01 -16.47 -0.35
CA GLY A 34 -3.22 -15.97 1.00
C GLY A 34 -4.32 -14.94 1.05
N ARG A 35 -5.06 -14.91 2.17
CA ARG A 35 -6.03 -13.85 2.46
C ARG A 35 -5.39 -12.79 3.32
N ALA A 36 -5.36 -11.57 2.83
CA ALA A 36 -4.88 -10.42 3.58
C ALA A 36 -5.99 -9.84 4.46
N LEU A 37 -5.63 -9.47 5.69
CA LEU A 37 -6.50 -8.83 6.66
C LEU A 37 -6.43 -7.30 6.56
N THR A 38 -5.21 -6.77 6.47
CA THR A 38 -4.93 -5.34 6.37
C THR A 38 -4.01 -5.08 5.20
N ASN A 39 -3.95 -3.83 4.74
CA ASN A 39 -3.00 -3.39 3.73
C ASN A 39 -2.16 -2.20 4.19
N PHE A 40 -1.22 -1.84 3.32
CA PHE A 40 -0.34 -0.71 3.54
C PHE A 40 -1.16 0.57 3.68
N SER A 41 -0.79 1.41 4.65
CA SER A 41 -1.47 2.66 4.97
C SER A 41 -2.95 2.52 5.35
N LEU A 42 -3.41 1.34 5.74
CA LEU A 42 -4.65 1.24 6.51
C LEU A 42 -4.52 2.09 7.79
N ASN A 43 -5.54 2.91 8.04
CA ASN A 43 -5.67 3.67 9.26
C ASN A 43 -6.10 2.74 10.42
N ASP A 44 -5.14 2.35 11.25
CA ASP A 44 -5.38 1.66 12.51
C ASP A 44 -5.33 2.67 13.66
N ASN A 45 -6.50 3.19 14.03
CA ASN A 45 -6.68 4.10 15.17
C ASN A 45 -5.75 5.35 15.15
N GLY A 46 -5.57 5.95 13.97
CA GLY A 46 -4.70 7.11 13.76
C GLY A 46 -3.25 6.77 13.41
N GLU A 47 -2.91 5.47 13.35
CA GLU A 47 -1.61 5.00 12.88
C GLU A 47 -1.71 4.36 11.49
N ALA A 48 -0.62 4.45 10.73
CA ALA A 48 -0.56 3.89 9.38
C ALA A 48 0.08 2.50 9.41
N GLU A 49 -0.60 1.52 8.83
CA GLU A 49 -0.02 0.19 8.60
C GLU A 49 1.17 0.26 7.64
N ARG A 50 2.26 -0.45 7.96
CA ARG A 50 3.53 -0.37 7.19
C ARG A 50 3.65 -1.41 6.09
N GLY A 51 2.64 -2.26 5.93
CA GLY A 51 2.64 -3.35 4.97
C GLY A 51 1.33 -4.11 5.01
N ILE A 52 1.39 -5.41 4.75
CA ILE A 52 0.22 -6.25 4.53
C ILE A 52 0.28 -7.40 5.51
N LEU A 53 -0.80 -7.59 6.26
CA LEU A 53 -0.96 -8.69 7.19
C LEU A 53 -1.76 -9.79 6.53
N PHE A 54 -1.20 -11.00 6.46
CA PHE A 54 -1.90 -12.19 5.98
C PHE A 54 -2.26 -13.09 7.16
N ILE A 55 -3.48 -13.60 7.19
CA ILE A 55 -3.86 -14.67 8.13
C ILE A 55 -3.65 -15.99 7.41
N SER A 56 -2.62 -16.73 7.83
CA SER A 56 -2.19 -17.98 7.20
C SER A 56 -1.27 -18.74 8.14
N ASP A 57 -1.31 -20.06 8.05
CA ASP A 57 -0.35 -20.98 8.67
C ASP A 57 0.50 -21.72 7.63
N THR A 58 0.56 -21.23 6.40
CA THR A 58 1.25 -21.91 5.29
C THR A 58 2.72 -21.51 5.16
N SER A 59 3.41 -22.14 4.19
CA SER A 59 4.76 -21.75 3.81
C SER A 59 4.80 -20.33 3.24
N VAL A 60 5.86 -19.61 3.59
CA VAL A 60 6.16 -18.25 3.16
C VAL A 60 7.26 -18.31 2.10
N PHE A 61 7.04 -17.61 1.00
CA PHE A 61 7.94 -17.52 -0.14
C PHE A 61 8.52 -16.10 -0.25
N PRO A 62 9.73 -15.94 -0.80
CA PRO A 62 10.23 -14.64 -1.18
C PRO A 62 9.31 -13.96 -2.20
N ALA A 63 9.04 -12.67 -2.01
CA ALA A 63 8.29 -11.86 -2.98
C ALA A 63 9.04 -11.77 -4.33
N ASP A 64 10.38 -11.82 -4.30
CA ASP A 64 11.23 -12.04 -5.47
C ASP A 64 12.51 -12.78 -5.04
N ALA A 65 13.33 -13.23 -5.98
CA ALA A 65 14.66 -13.72 -5.65
C ALA A 65 15.47 -12.64 -4.91
N GLY A 66 16.31 -13.03 -3.95
CA GLY A 66 17.03 -12.06 -3.14
C GLY A 66 18.09 -12.65 -2.24
N GLU A 67 18.98 -11.77 -1.76
CA GLU A 67 20.04 -12.12 -0.83
C GLU A 67 19.56 -11.96 0.62
N LEU A 68 19.87 -12.93 1.47
CA LEU A 68 19.56 -12.89 2.89
C LEU A 68 20.40 -11.82 3.59
N LEU A 69 19.73 -10.79 4.11
CA LEU A 69 20.39 -9.76 4.93
C LEU A 69 20.40 -10.11 6.41
N PHE A 70 19.28 -10.63 6.91
CA PHE A 70 19.10 -10.82 8.34
C PHE A 70 18.08 -11.92 8.67
N VAL A 71 18.35 -12.64 9.75
CA VAL A 71 17.41 -13.57 10.39
C VAL A 71 17.28 -13.17 11.86
N GLY A 72 16.09 -12.76 12.26
CA GLY A 72 15.74 -12.55 13.64
C GLY A 72 15.05 -13.79 14.21
N SER A 73 15.55 -14.33 15.32
CA SER A 73 14.91 -15.43 16.03
C SER A 73 14.91 -15.20 17.54
N ASN A 74 13.82 -15.57 18.20
CA ASN A 74 13.74 -15.54 19.66
C ASN A 74 14.58 -16.66 20.33
N LYS A 75 15.07 -17.65 19.55
CA LYS A 75 15.90 -18.76 20.07
C LYS A 75 17.39 -18.43 20.17
N THR A 76 17.87 -17.39 19.48
CA THR A 76 19.30 -17.04 19.50
C THR A 76 19.64 -16.21 20.72
N GLY A 77 19.54 -16.79 21.93
CA GLY A 77 20.20 -16.36 23.18
C GLY A 77 20.13 -14.89 23.60
N GLY A 78 19.34 -14.07 22.93
CA GLY A 78 19.30 -12.62 23.08
C GLY A 78 18.05 -12.20 23.83
N THR A 79 18.21 -11.26 24.75
CA THR A 79 17.13 -10.62 25.52
C THR A 79 16.25 -9.68 24.69
N PHE A 80 16.33 -9.73 23.36
CA PHE A 80 15.67 -8.79 22.46
C PHE A 80 14.41 -9.41 21.85
N PHE A 81 13.27 -9.18 22.50
CA PHE A 81 11.96 -9.43 21.93
C PHE A 81 11.63 -8.33 20.91
N HIS A 82 11.61 -8.68 19.63
CA HIS A 82 11.15 -7.78 18.58
C HIS A 82 9.63 -7.98 18.35
N PRO A 83 8.83 -6.92 18.08
CA PRO A 83 7.39 -7.05 17.81
C PRO A 83 7.06 -8.00 16.65
N LEU A 84 7.95 -8.08 15.65
CA LEU A 84 7.82 -9.02 14.53
C LEU A 84 8.12 -10.49 14.91
N GLY A 85 8.60 -10.78 16.13
CA GLY A 85 8.93 -12.13 16.55
C GLY A 85 10.11 -12.72 15.77
N ASN A 86 9.92 -13.89 15.19
CA ASN A 86 10.86 -14.45 14.22
C ASN A 86 10.62 -13.80 12.86
N TRP A 87 11.68 -13.32 12.21
CA TRP A 87 11.56 -12.61 10.95
C TRP A 87 12.79 -12.75 10.07
N VAL A 88 12.61 -12.50 8.79
CA VAL A 88 13.64 -12.57 7.75
C VAL A 88 13.62 -11.29 6.95
N ALA A 89 14.80 -10.76 6.59
CA ALA A 89 14.92 -9.70 5.60
C ALA A 89 15.74 -10.16 4.41
N LEU A 90 15.17 -9.99 3.21
CA LEU A 90 15.81 -10.31 1.94
C LEU A 90 16.02 -9.01 1.15
N GLN A 91 17.24 -8.77 0.68
CA GLN A 91 17.54 -7.74 -0.31
C GLN A 91 17.15 -8.26 -1.68
N HIS A 92 16.18 -7.61 -2.31
CA HIS A 92 15.82 -7.81 -3.70
C HIS A 92 16.55 -6.79 -4.58
N GLN A 93 16.23 -6.79 -5.88
CA GLN A 93 16.71 -5.77 -6.79
C GLN A 93 16.24 -4.37 -6.39
N ASP A 94 16.81 -3.35 -7.02
CA ASP A 94 16.43 -1.95 -6.85
C ASP A 94 16.50 -1.37 -5.43
N SER A 95 17.29 -2.00 -4.55
CA SER A 95 17.43 -1.59 -3.14
C SER A 95 16.18 -1.83 -2.28
N LEU A 96 15.24 -2.64 -2.77
CA LEU A 96 14.07 -3.08 -2.03
C LEU A 96 14.42 -4.21 -1.06
N ILE A 97 13.99 -4.09 0.18
CA ILE A 97 14.13 -5.13 1.20
C ILE A 97 12.73 -5.67 1.52
N GLY A 98 12.49 -6.96 1.24
CA GLY A 98 11.32 -7.66 1.72
C GLY A 98 11.55 -8.14 3.16
N ILE A 99 10.64 -7.77 4.07
CA ILE A 99 10.71 -8.16 5.48
C ILE A 99 9.49 -9.04 5.79
N TYR A 100 9.74 -10.23 6.29
CA TYR A 100 8.76 -11.29 6.54
C TYR A 100 8.74 -11.57 8.05
N GLY A 101 7.70 -11.13 8.75
CA GLY A 101 7.57 -11.24 10.21
C GLY A 101 6.53 -12.26 10.68
N HIS A 102 6.49 -12.48 11.99
CA HIS A 102 5.62 -13.45 12.68
C HIS A 102 5.83 -14.90 12.24
N LEU A 103 7.02 -15.23 11.75
CA LEU A 103 7.33 -16.57 11.26
C LEU A 103 7.28 -17.58 12.42
N SER A 104 7.05 -18.85 12.08
CA SER A 104 7.24 -19.95 13.02
C SER A 104 8.72 -20.06 13.43
N ASP A 105 9.05 -21.04 14.26
CA ASP A 105 10.45 -21.29 14.61
C ASP A 105 11.32 -21.47 13.36
N LEU A 106 12.36 -20.64 13.27
CA LEU A 106 13.38 -20.70 12.22
C LEU A 106 14.49 -21.63 12.68
N GLY A 107 14.86 -22.60 11.85
CA GLY A 107 16.05 -23.42 12.09
C GLY A 107 17.30 -22.55 11.90
N SER A 108 18.35 -22.79 12.70
CA SER A 108 19.57 -21.96 12.68
C SER A 108 20.30 -21.92 11.33
N ASN A 109 20.00 -22.85 10.41
CA ASN A 109 20.58 -22.94 9.06
C ASN A 109 19.52 -23.20 7.95
N SER A 110 18.24 -22.85 8.17
CA SER A 110 17.18 -23.27 7.24
C SER A 110 17.01 -22.37 6.01
N ILE A 111 17.62 -21.19 5.98
CA ILE A 111 17.41 -20.20 4.92
C ILE A 111 18.72 -20.02 4.13
N PRO A 112 18.72 -20.28 2.81
CA PRO A 112 19.91 -20.09 2.00
C PRO A 112 20.28 -18.60 1.92
N SER A 113 21.57 -18.31 1.74
CA SER A 113 22.05 -16.94 1.54
C SER A 113 21.47 -16.29 0.29
N LEU A 114 21.14 -17.09 -0.72
CA LEU A 114 20.39 -16.69 -1.90
C LEU A 114 19.05 -17.42 -1.90
N ALA A 115 17.97 -16.66 -1.74
CA ALA A 115 16.61 -17.17 -1.77
C ALA A 115 16.06 -17.09 -3.20
N GLU A 116 15.53 -18.22 -3.69
CA GLU A 116 14.84 -18.29 -4.97
C GLU A 116 13.33 -18.12 -4.78
N LYS A 117 12.68 -17.43 -5.71
CA LYS A 117 11.25 -17.07 -5.63
C LYS A 117 10.30 -18.27 -5.38
N ALA A 118 10.61 -19.43 -5.97
CA ALA A 118 9.78 -20.64 -5.88
C ALA A 118 10.12 -21.54 -4.66
N THR A 119 11.11 -21.17 -3.84
CA THR A 119 11.56 -21.96 -2.70
C THR A 119 11.06 -21.32 -1.40
N PRO A 120 10.35 -22.07 -0.52
CA PRO A 120 9.87 -21.50 0.73
C PRO A 120 11.05 -21.16 1.65
N ILE A 121 10.98 -19.98 2.29
CA ILE A 121 11.99 -19.51 3.25
C ILE A 121 11.60 -19.80 4.70
N ALA A 122 10.31 -19.94 4.98
CA ALA A 122 9.78 -20.17 6.32
C ALA A 122 8.33 -20.66 6.27
N LYS A 123 7.71 -20.75 7.45
CA LYS A 123 6.27 -20.93 7.62
C LYS A 123 5.72 -19.75 8.44
N ALA A 124 4.53 -19.28 8.11
CA ALA A 124 3.82 -18.28 8.90
C ALA A 124 3.49 -18.84 10.30
N GLY A 125 3.41 -17.98 11.31
CA GLY A 125 3.36 -18.42 12.70
C GLY A 125 2.77 -17.38 13.65
N VAL A 126 3.06 -17.56 14.94
CA VAL A 126 2.47 -16.78 16.06
C VAL A 126 3.55 -16.06 16.90
N SER A 127 4.75 -15.86 16.35
CA SER A 127 5.84 -15.25 17.10
C SER A 127 5.68 -13.72 17.20
N GLY A 128 6.24 -13.12 18.25
CA GLY A 128 6.16 -11.67 18.48
C GLY A 128 4.79 -11.28 19.04
N TRP A 129 4.17 -10.25 18.45
CA TRP A 129 2.83 -9.77 18.84
C TRP A 129 1.68 -10.35 18.00
N ALA A 130 1.92 -11.46 17.30
CA ALA A 130 0.88 -12.15 16.56
C ALA A 130 -0.14 -12.83 17.50
N ASN A 131 -1.43 -12.61 17.24
CA ASN A 131 -2.52 -13.20 18.02
C ASN A 131 -3.09 -14.49 17.39
N SER A 132 -2.72 -14.78 16.15
CA SER A 132 -3.07 -15.98 15.39
C SER A 132 -1.98 -16.26 14.35
N PRO A 133 -1.95 -17.46 13.72
CA PRO A 133 -1.00 -17.74 12.64
C PRO A 133 -1.13 -16.69 11.52
N GLN A 134 -0.08 -15.89 11.34
CA GLN A 134 -0.08 -14.76 10.43
C GLN A 134 1.32 -14.48 9.86
N LEU A 135 1.37 -13.70 8.79
CA LEU A 135 2.58 -13.12 8.22
C LEU A 135 2.41 -11.61 8.12
N GLN A 136 3.32 -10.85 8.75
CA GLN A 136 3.47 -9.43 8.45
C GLN A 136 4.48 -9.29 7.31
N PHE A 137 4.03 -8.84 6.15
CA PHE A 137 4.90 -8.55 5.01
C PHE A 137 5.05 -7.04 4.82
N THR A 138 6.28 -6.54 4.85
CA THR A 138 6.58 -5.13 4.57
C THR A 138 7.69 -5.05 3.54
N VAL A 139 7.69 -4.00 2.74
CA VAL A 139 8.77 -3.72 1.79
C VAL A 139 9.38 -2.39 2.16
N TYR A 140 10.70 -2.35 2.32
CA TYR A 140 11.45 -1.14 2.62
C TYR A 140 12.35 -0.77 1.45
N ASP A 141 12.26 0.45 0.96
CA ASP A 141 13.15 0.97 -0.06
C ASP A 141 14.27 1.79 0.57
N ARG A 142 15.51 1.35 0.39
CA ARG A 142 16.68 2.07 0.90
C ARG A 142 16.93 3.40 0.18
N LYS A 143 16.50 3.55 -1.07
CA LYS A 143 16.70 4.80 -1.85
C LYS A 143 15.86 5.92 -1.27
N THR A 144 14.59 5.65 -0.96
CA THR A 144 13.66 6.60 -0.34
C THR A 144 13.66 6.58 1.18
N SER A 145 14.36 5.61 1.79
CA SER A 145 14.43 5.41 3.25
C SER A 145 13.05 5.28 3.90
N GLY A 146 12.16 4.52 3.26
CA GLY A 146 10.78 4.35 3.70
C GLY A 146 10.18 3.01 3.32
N TYR A 147 9.07 2.68 3.98
CA TYR A 147 8.24 1.53 3.62
C TYR A 147 7.42 1.87 2.39
N VAL A 148 7.43 1.01 1.39
CA VAL A 148 6.68 1.20 0.15
C VAL A 148 5.43 0.33 0.15
N ASN A 149 4.37 0.81 -0.49
CA ASN A 149 3.16 0.03 -0.66
C ASN A 149 3.42 -1.22 -1.52
N PRO A 150 3.36 -2.45 -0.95
CA PRO A 150 3.71 -3.65 -1.71
C PRO A 150 2.74 -3.93 -2.86
N GLN A 151 1.51 -3.44 -2.80
CA GLN A 151 0.53 -3.58 -3.89
C GLN A 151 0.95 -2.84 -5.17
N LEU A 152 1.85 -1.85 -5.09
CA LEU A 152 2.39 -1.16 -6.26
C LEU A 152 3.50 -1.96 -6.98
N LEU A 153 4.03 -2.98 -6.31
CA LEU A 153 5.13 -3.83 -6.82
C LEU A 153 4.62 -5.17 -7.35
N ILE A 154 3.35 -5.48 -7.11
CA ILE A 154 2.74 -6.77 -7.39
C ILE A 154 1.64 -6.58 -8.40
N ASN A 155 1.68 -7.34 -9.49
CA ASN A 155 0.61 -7.34 -10.47
C ASN A 155 -0.65 -7.96 -9.87
N MET A 156 -1.64 -7.13 -9.59
CA MET A 156 -2.94 -7.52 -9.07
C MET A 156 -4.02 -7.34 -10.13
N THR A 157 -4.92 -8.31 -10.24
CA THR A 157 -6.17 -8.14 -10.97
C THR A 157 -7.27 -7.80 -9.98
N ASP A 158 -7.80 -6.59 -10.08
CA ASP A 158 -8.99 -6.16 -9.36
C ASP A 158 -9.90 -5.37 -10.29
N SER A 159 -11.21 -5.51 -10.11
CA SER A 159 -12.25 -4.83 -10.89
C SER A 159 -13.26 -4.11 -10.01
N LYS A 160 -13.12 -4.18 -8.68
CA LYS A 160 -14.01 -3.54 -7.72
C LYS A 160 -13.49 -2.14 -7.44
N PRO A 161 -14.24 -1.07 -7.75
CA PRO A 161 -13.82 0.27 -7.39
C PRO A 161 -13.95 0.51 -5.88
N PRO A 162 -13.13 1.42 -5.33
CA PRO A 162 -13.27 1.86 -3.94
C PRO A 162 -14.67 2.38 -3.59
N LEU A 163 -14.99 2.37 -2.29
CA LEU A 163 -16.20 2.92 -1.73
C LEU A 163 -15.91 4.18 -0.91
N ILE A 164 -16.50 5.31 -1.31
CA ILE A 164 -16.53 6.53 -0.50
C ILE A 164 -17.76 6.49 0.40
N LYS A 165 -17.55 6.39 1.72
CA LYS A 165 -18.63 6.34 2.72
C LYS A 165 -19.11 7.73 3.10
N GLN A 166 -18.19 8.64 3.37
CA GLN A 166 -18.50 10.02 3.75
C GLN A 166 -17.33 10.96 3.48
N ILE A 167 -17.66 12.23 3.23
CA ILE A 167 -16.72 13.34 3.15
C ILE A 167 -17.21 14.43 4.12
N ILE A 168 -16.29 14.97 4.92
CA ILE A 168 -16.59 15.92 5.99
C ILE A 168 -15.71 17.15 5.80
N LEU A 169 -16.33 18.31 5.70
CA LEU A 169 -15.64 19.58 5.84
C LEU A 169 -15.52 19.94 7.32
N VAL A 170 -14.34 20.35 7.76
CA VAL A 170 -14.10 20.83 9.13
C VAL A 170 -13.56 22.25 9.08
N SER A 171 -14.33 23.21 9.58
CA SER A 171 -13.92 24.61 9.65
C SER A 171 -12.87 24.86 10.72
N ARG A 172 -12.29 26.07 10.74
CA ARG A 172 -11.28 26.46 11.73
C ARG A 172 -11.77 26.42 13.19
N ASP A 173 -13.06 26.62 13.43
CA ASP A 173 -13.71 26.51 14.74
C ASP A 173 -14.12 25.07 15.09
N GLY A 174 -13.80 24.09 14.23
CA GLY A 174 -14.05 22.67 14.46
C GLY A 174 -15.46 22.21 14.08
N GLN A 175 -16.29 23.06 13.47
CA GLN A 175 -17.59 22.63 12.96
C GLN A 175 -17.44 21.61 11.83
N ARG A 176 -18.13 20.48 11.97
CA ARG A 176 -18.13 19.38 11.00
C ARG A 176 -19.36 19.49 10.10
N VAL A 177 -19.16 19.51 8.78
CA VAL A 177 -20.21 19.58 7.77
C VAL A 177 -20.10 18.37 6.83
N PRO A 178 -20.91 17.32 7.02
CA PRO A 178 -20.95 16.19 6.11
C PRO A 178 -21.48 16.59 4.73
N LEU A 179 -20.69 16.35 3.69
CA LEU A 179 -21.11 16.60 2.31
C LEU A 179 -22.20 15.62 1.88
N GLY A 180 -23.17 16.11 1.12
CA GLY A 180 -24.35 15.35 0.68
C GLY A 180 -25.57 15.48 1.60
N GLN A 181 -25.38 15.88 2.86
CA GLN A 181 -26.47 16.17 3.79
C GLN A 181 -26.80 17.67 3.86
N THR A 182 -25.82 18.53 3.55
CA THR A 182 -25.97 19.99 3.60
C THR A 182 -25.75 20.60 2.23
N LYS A 183 -26.69 21.45 1.78
CA LYS A 183 -26.56 22.21 0.51
C LYS A 183 -25.93 23.58 0.67
N VAL A 184 -25.99 24.15 1.88
CA VAL A 184 -25.49 25.50 2.20
C VAL A 184 -24.33 25.41 3.18
N VAL A 185 -23.19 25.98 2.83
CA VAL A 185 -21.97 25.98 3.65
C VAL A 185 -21.51 27.43 3.83
N ARG A 186 -20.99 27.79 5.01
CA ARG A 186 -20.45 29.14 5.21
C ARG A 186 -19.16 29.33 4.42
N GLN A 187 -18.88 30.54 3.98
CA GLN A 187 -17.57 30.88 3.42
C GLN A 187 -16.46 30.71 4.46
N GLY A 188 -15.26 30.31 4.02
CA GLY A 188 -14.10 30.13 4.90
C GLY A 188 -13.15 29.03 4.45
N SER A 189 -12.14 28.79 5.29
CA SER A 189 -11.20 27.68 5.09
C SER A 189 -11.70 26.41 5.80
N TYR A 190 -11.64 25.29 5.09
CA TYR A 190 -12.06 23.98 5.59
C TYR A 190 -10.98 22.94 5.35
N ARG A 191 -10.75 22.08 6.33
CA ARG A 191 -10.07 20.79 6.12
C ARG A 191 -11.06 19.78 5.60
N VAL A 192 -10.61 18.92 4.69
CA VAL A 192 -11.47 17.88 4.09
C VAL A 192 -11.01 16.52 4.56
N TYR A 193 -11.89 15.86 5.30
CA TYR A 193 -11.70 14.50 5.78
C TYR A 193 -12.57 13.54 4.97
N ILE A 194 -12.08 12.34 4.71
CA ILE A 194 -12.81 11.30 3.99
C ILE A 194 -12.75 9.98 4.76
N ASP A 195 -13.88 9.27 4.81
CA ASP A 195 -13.93 7.84 5.10
C ASP A 195 -14.18 7.14 3.77
N ALA A 196 -13.16 6.45 3.28
CA ALA A 196 -13.27 5.61 2.11
C ALA A 196 -12.47 4.34 2.33
N VAL A 197 -12.95 3.27 1.74
CA VAL A 197 -12.38 1.94 1.85
C VAL A 197 -12.26 1.33 0.48
N ASP A 198 -11.27 0.47 0.33
CA ASP A 198 -11.12 -0.39 -0.82
C ASP A 198 -11.38 -1.85 -0.41
N GLY A 199 -11.55 -2.71 -1.41
CA GLY A 199 -11.70 -4.14 -1.21
C GLY A 199 -11.44 -4.91 -2.50
N ALA A 200 -10.69 -6.00 -2.37
CA ALA A 200 -10.32 -6.90 -3.46
C ALA A 200 -10.57 -8.34 -3.02
N ASP A 201 -10.59 -9.29 -3.96
CA ASP A 201 -10.78 -10.71 -3.63
C ASP A 201 -9.74 -11.24 -2.64
N MET A 202 -8.48 -10.75 -2.72
CA MET A 202 -7.43 -11.10 -1.77
C MET A 202 -7.69 -10.63 -0.34
N PHE A 203 -8.51 -9.61 -0.15
CA PHE A 203 -8.92 -9.10 1.16
C PHE A 203 -10.24 -9.72 1.65
N GLY A 204 -10.92 -10.51 0.82
CA GLY A 204 -12.20 -11.13 1.18
C GLY A 204 -13.28 -10.09 1.49
N ASN A 205 -13.76 -10.08 2.74
CA ASN A 205 -14.74 -9.10 3.23
C ASN A 205 -14.08 -7.95 4.01
N ASN A 206 -12.75 -7.95 4.13
CA ASN A 206 -12.03 -6.92 4.86
C ASN A 206 -12.02 -5.62 4.07
N GLN A 207 -12.20 -4.51 4.78
CA GLN A 207 -12.11 -3.17 4.22
C GLN A 207 -10.70 -2.65 4.46
N VAL A 208 -10.04 -2.21 3.41
CA VAL A 208 -8.64 -1.79 3.43
C VAL A 208 -8.49 -0.36 2.94
N ALA A 209 -7.30 0.23 3.06
CA ALA A 209 -7.06 1.58 2.54
C ALA A 209 -7.08 1.59 1.01
N PRO A 210 -7.76 2.58 0.39
CA PRO A 210 -7.53 2.92 -1.01
C PRO A 210 -6.08 3.38 -1.26
N TYR A 211 -5.71 3.58 -2.52
CA TYR A 211 -4.36 4.01 -2.88
C TYR A 211 -4.22 5.54 -2.95
N GLN A 212 -5.14 6.21 -3.63
CA GLN A 212 -5.02 7.64 -3.94
C GLN A 212 -6.34 8.36 -3.72
N PHE A 213 -6.22 9.60 -3.21
CA PHE A 213 -7.33 10.52 -3.02
C PHE A 213 -7.03 11.83 -3.74
N ARG A 214 -7.95 12.27 -4.61
CA ARG A 214 -7.87 13.55 -5.31
C ARG A 214 -9.07 14.39 -4.95
N LEU A 215 -8.82 15.62 -4.52
CA LEU A 215 -9.82 16.61 -4.14
C LEU A 215 -9.79 17.77 -5.13
N PHE A 216 -10.93 18.06 -5.75
CA PHE A 216 -11.09 19.14 -6.71
C PHE A 216 -12.12 20.16 -6.22
N MET A 217 -11.87 21.42 -6.55
CA MET A 217 -12.79 22.52 -6.35
C MET A 217 -12.93 23.29 -7.65
N ASN A 218 -14.15 23.33 -8.19
CA ASN A 218 -14.46 23.94 -9.48
C ASN A 218 -13.52 23.47 -10.61
N GLY A 219 -13.20 22.16 -10.61
CA GLY A 219 -12.31 21.53 -11.59
C GLY A 219 -10.81 21.71 -11.34
N SER A 220 -10.40 22.46 -10.30
CA SER A 220 -8.99 22.65 -9.93
C SER A 220 -8.58 21.72 -8.79
N LEU A 221 -7.46 21.01 -8.94
CA LEU A 221 -6.91 20.11 -7.92
C LEU A 221 -6.47 20.90 -6.67
N GLN A 222 -7.13 20.65 -5.54
CA GLN A 222 -6.83 21.27 -4.24
C GLN A 222 -6.05 20.34 -3.30
N GLY A 223 -6.26 19.02 -3.44
CA GLY A 223 -5.63 18.02 -2.58
C GLY A 223 -5.29 16.75 -3.36
N LEU A 224 -4.13 16.19 -3.06
CA LEU A 224 -3.66 14.89 -3.53
C LEU A 224 -3.00 14.20 -2.33
N LEU A 225 -3.52 13.05 -1.95
CA LEU A 225 -2.93 12.13 -0.98
C LEU A 225 -2.65 10.81 -1.70
N GLU A 226 -1.39 10.40 -1.71
CA GLU A 226 -0.94 9.12 -2.27
C GLU A 226 -0.39 8.26 -1.13
N LEU A 227 -0.93 7.05 -1.00
CA LEU A 227 -0.53 6.08 0.01
C LEU A 227 0.50 5.10 -0.57
N ASP A 228 1.61 5.66 -1.06
CA ASP A 228 2.69 4.95 -1.77
C ASP A 228 3.95 4.69 -0.92
N LEU A 229 4.25 5.59 0.02
CA LEU A 229 5.47 5.58 0.84
C LEU A 229 5.17 6.03 2.27
N LEU A 230 5.75 5.35 3.25
CA LEU A 230 5.86 5.79 4.65
C LEU A 230 7.32 5.92 5.04
N SER A 231 7.82 7.15 5.15
CA SER A 231 9.23 7.44 5.47
C SER A 231 9.36 8.10 6.84
N ALA A 232 10.50 7.88 7.49
CA ALA A 232 10.81 8.54 8.76
C ALA A 232 11.71 9.75 8.51
N LYS A 233 11.23 10.95 8.86
CA LYS A 233 11.97 12.21 8.73
C LYS A 233 11.97 12.95 10.05
N ASN A 234 13.16 13.22 10.60
CA ASN A 234 13.32 13.87 11.90
C ASN A 234 12.52 13.21 13.04
N GLY A 235 12.49 11.87 13.06
CA GLY A 235 11.75 11.09 14.07
C GLY A 235 10.23 11.11 13.90
N LYS A 236 9.70 11.66 12.80
CA LYS A 236 8.27 11.66 12.49
C LYS A 236 8.01 10.88 11.21
N LEU A 237 6.95 10.09 11.21
CA LEU A 237 6.49 9.42 9.99
C LEU A 237 5.82 10.43 9.06
N GLN A 238 6.18 10.32 7.78
CA GLN A 238 5.57 11.03 6.66
C GLN A 238 4.95 10.01 5.71
N VAL A 239 3.86 10.38 5.06
CA VAL A 239 3.24 9.63 3.97
C VAL A 239 3.37 10.39 2.65
N GLY A 240 3.57 9.66 1.55
CA GLY A 240 3.62 10.22 0.20
C GLY A 240 5.06 10.36 -0.33
N LEU A 241 5.32 9.82 -1.53
CA LEU A 241 6.61 9.92 -2.21
C LEU A 241 6.80 11.31 -2.86
N ARG A 242 5.77 11.81 -3.54
CA ARG A 242 5.85 13.07 -4.29
C ARG A 242 5.61 14.29 -3.42
N LYS A 243 4.74 14.15 -2.43
CA LYS A 243 4.37 15.19 -1.47
C LYS A 243 4.27 14.57 -0.09
N GLU A 244 5.35 14.67 0.67
CA GLU A 244 5.41 14.19 2.04
C GLU A 244 4.42 14.97 2.94
N GLN A 245 3.62 14.24 3.71
CA GLN A 245 2.68 14.78 4.68
C GLN A 245 2.80 14.04 6.02
N SER A 246 2.67 14.76 7.13
CA SER A 246 2.79 14.16 8.46
C SER A 246 1.68 13.16 8.71
N THR A 247 1.99 11.91 9.06
CA THR A 247 0.97 10.88 9.33
C THR A 247 0.00 11.32 10.43
N ALA A 248 0.51 11.96 11.50
CA ALA A 248 -0.33 12.49 12.58
C ALA A 248 -1.40 13.53 12.14
N GLN A 249 -1.27 14.11 10.95
CA GLN A 249 -2.30 15.00 10.37
C GLN A 249 -3.25 14.25 9.43
N ILE A 250 -2.75 13.21 8.78
CA ILE A 250 -3.49 12.44 7.77
C ILE A 250 -4.44 11.46 8.44
N TYR A 251 -3.93 10.58 9.31
CA TYR A 251 -4.67 9.47 9.88
C TYR A 251 -5.41 9.93 11.15
N GLN A 252 -6.73 9.87 11.14
CA GLN A 252 -7.56 10.24 12.30
C GLN A 252 -8.01 9.01 13.08
N VAL A 253 -8.20 9.18 14.39
CA VAL A 253 -8.72 8.14 15.30
C VAL A 253 -10.11 7.64 14.88
N ASP A 254 -10.92 8.48 14.22
CA ASP A 254 -12.24 8.10 13.72
C ASP A 254 -12.22 7.35 12.38
N GLY A 255 -11.03 6.93 11.91
CA GLY A 255 -10.83 6.18 10.68
C GLY A 255 -10.74 7.05 9.42
N THR A 256 -10.98 8.37 9.52
CA THR A 256 -10.91 9.26 8.36
C THR A 256 -9.48 9.65 7.99
N TYR A 257 -9.29 10.06 6.73
CA TYR A 257 -8.05 10.62 6.20
C TYR A 257 -8.25 12.11 5.89
N LEU A 258 -7.30 12.96 6.30
CA LEU A 258 -7.22 14.34 5.80
C LEU A 258 -6.66 14.32 4.36
N ILE A 259 -7.45 14.76 3.39
CA ILE A 259 -7.06 14.73 1.96
C ILE A 259 -6.76 16.10 1.36
N GLY A 260 -6.99 17.18 2.11
CA GLY A 260 -6.65 18.53 1.67
C GLY A 260 -7.37 19.62 2.45
N GLU A 261 -7.18 20.85 1.98
CA GLU A 261 -7.86 22.04 2.49
C GLU A 261 -8.55 22.77 1.33
N LEU A 262 -9.71 23.36 1.60
CA LEU A 262 -10.50 24.14 0.66
C LEU A 262 -10.67 25.56 1.19
N GLN A 263 -10.57 26.54 0.29
CA GLN A 263 -11.04 27.89 0.54
C GLN A 263 -12.37 28.10 -0.19
N LEU A 264 -13.47 28.14 0.57
CA LEU A 264 -14.81 28.37 0.06
C LEU A 264 -15.10 29.87 0.02
N ASN A 265 -15.35 30.37 -1.19
CA ASN A 265 -15.78 31.74 -1.44
C ASN A 265 -17.28 31.76 -1.72
N ARG A 266 -17.95 32.86 -1.33
CA ARG A 266 -19.38 33.05 -1.54
C ARG A 266 -19.79 32.78 -3.00
N GLY A 267 -20.88 32.04 -3.18
CA GLY A 267 -21.38 31.64 -4.49
C GLY A 267 -21.48 30.12 -4.66
N LYS A 268 -21.74 29.68 -5.91
CA LYS A 268 -21.85 28.25 -6.22
C LYS A 268 -20.46 27.63 -6.31
N ALA A 269 -20.27 26.50 -5.66
CA ALA A 269 -19.04 25.72 -5.72
C ALA A 269 -19.34 24.25 -6.05
N LEU A 270 -18.42 23.61 -6.78
CA LEU A 270 -18.48 22.20 -7.14
C LEU A 270 -17.29 21.47 -6.51
N CYS A 271 -17.58 20.65 -5.49
CA CYS A 271 -16.60 19.77 -4.85
C CYS A 271 -16.63 18.42 -5.52
N GLU A 272 -15.49 17.93 -5.98
CA GLU A 272 -15.36 16.57 -6.49
C GLU A 272 -14.24 15.86 -5.73
N VAL A 273 -14.50 14.62 -5.35
CA VAL A 273 -13.53 13.73 -4.73
C VAL A 273 -13.45 12.46 -5.55
N ILE A 274 -12.22 12.08 -5.91
CA ILE A 274 -11.93 10.85 -6.64
C ILE A 274 -11.03 9.99 -5.76
N VAL A 275 -11.41 8.72 -5.59
CA VAL A 275 -10.65 7.72 -4.86
C VAL A 275 -10.29 6.58 -5.83
N THR A 276 -9.02 6.19 -5.82
CA THR A 276 -8.45 5.19 -6.73
C THR A 276 -7.78 4.08 -5.92
N ASP A 277 -7.93 2.83 -6.33
CA ASP A 277 -7.19 1.67 -5.76
C ASP A 277 -5.82 1.47 -6.45
N THR A 278 -5.08 0.43 -6.09
CA THR A 278 -3.79 0.12 -6.74
C THR A 278 -3.91 -0.55 -8.11
N ALA A 279 -5.10 -1.08 -8.46
CA ALA A 279 -5.38 -1.67 -9.77
C ALA A 279 -5.85 -0.64 -10.81
N GLY A 280 -6.11 0.61 -10.38
CA GLY A 280 -6.57 1.71 -11.20
C GLY A 280 -8.09 1.86 -11.28
N ASN A 281 -8.88 1.13 -10.48
CA ASN A 281 -10.32 1.35 -10.41
C ASN A 281 -10.61 2.64 -9.63
N GLU A 282 -11.59 3.42 -10.10
CA GLU A 282 -11.90 4.74 -9.55
C GLU A 282 -13.34 4.86 -9.10
N LYS A 283 -13.53 5.63 -8.03
CA LYS A 283 -14.83 6.14 -7.59
C LYS A 283 -14.78 7.66 -7.49
N SER A 284 -15.64 8.34 -8.23
CA SER A 284 -15.86 9.80 -8.11
C SER A 284 -17.19 10.10 -7.42
N GLN A 285 -17.19 11.14 -6.58
CA GLN A 285 -18.38 11.76 -6.00
C GLN A 285 -18.30 13.29 -6.10
N THR A 286 -19.41 13.90 -6.53
CA THR A 286 -19.50 15.34 -6.80
C THR A 286 -20.63 15.97 -6.00
N TYR A 287 -20.34 17.11 -5.37
CA TYR A 287 -21.25 17.87 -4.52
C TYR A 287 -21.35 19.31 -4.99
N GLN A 288 -22.58 19.77 -5.23
CA GLN A 288 -22.87 21.18 -5.46
C GLN A 288 -23.17 21.86 -4.13
N LEU A 289 -22.41 22.91 -3.83
CA LEU A 289 -22.50 23.68 -2.61
C LEU A 289 -22.95 25.11 -2.93
N MET A 290 -23.85 25.63 -2.11
CA MET A 290 -24.13 27.05 -2.03
C MET A 290 -23.33 27.64 -0.87
N VAL A 291 -22.36 28.50 -1.18
CA VAL A 291 -21.51 29.12 -0.17
C VAL A 291 -22.04 30.50 0.20
N GLU A 292 -22.29 30.74 1.49
CA GLU A 292 -22.85 31.98 2.05
C GLU A 292 -21.87 32.74 2.94
#